data_AF-A0A352NAM5-F1
#
_entry.id   AF-A0A352NAM5-F1
#
_cell.length_a   1.000
_cell.length_b   1.000
_cell.length_c   1.000
_cell.angle_alpha   90.00
_cell.angle_beta   90.00
_cell.angle_gamma   90.00
#
_symmetry.space_group_name_H-M   'P 1'
#
loop_
_entity.id
_entity.type
_entity.pdbx_description
1 polymer ?
#
loop_
_entity_poly.entity_id
_entity_poly.type
_entity_poly.pdbx_seq_one_letter_code
_entity_poly.pdbx_strand_id
1 'polypeptide(L)'
;MEKNSKFKRKKLLILFTAVLVFVVAYVAYFLVLEYKIHSKAREIRNTGYPSNPEELDKWYLEPPSGQNAAEFYLEAFKNFVSKPENVDEKILIICGSGEIPAIGGIIPADVLENAKKYLLANRKAIDLLHKATALKTCRFPVELKDAERKLTYHSNLRQAAKLLYLDALVSAEQGDNAKAFESAMDSCRLASSLENEPLPDAFMVQMALEHIALDNVERLLVKGCFDEKQLKLIGQEISRFEEMKSLERAYAGERSLVLSEYYLEEFMEYAVYDFPGFVRKSHFLKQIVFFLFDASLLRMNNNLSCIGFLSELVELSKGKPEDVNEKMNKIDERIMNLPGYLFAVKIYMPHLCSITDKKILLVSRARAVRTAVAVESYRMKNGKIPEDLALLAPGYLDSIPVDPVNGRQVRYKKDDKGFVVYSTGADGQDNNGNTGSNRGFSQGEDFSVRIAR
;
A
#
# COMPACT_ATOMS: atom_id res chain seq x y z
N MET A 1 1.83 67.52 -36.70
CA MET A 1 1.70 66.79 -35.41
C MET A 1 0.40 65.98 -35.28
N GLU A 2 -0.70 66.38 -35.91
CA GLU A 2 -2.02 65.74 -35.74
C GLU A 2 -2.15 64.31 -36.31
N LYS A 3 -1.49 64.01 -37.44
CA LYS A 3 -1.48 62.67 -38.07
C LYS A 3 -0.80 61.60 -37.19
N ASN A 4 0.26 61.99 -36.47
CA ASN A 4 0.95 61.13 -35.51
C ASN A 4 0.10 60.85 -34.24
N SER A 5 -0.75 61.79 -33.84
CA SER A 5 -1.67 61.62 -32.70
C SER A 5 -2.79 60.62 -33.02
N LYS A 6 -3.43 60.73 -34.19
CA LYS A 6 -4.48 59.79 -34.64
C LYS A 6 -3.94 58.36 -34.83
N PHE A 7 -2.72 58.22 -35.34
CA PHE A 7 -2.07 56.91 -35.51
C PHE A 7 -1.72 56.25 -34.16
N LYS A 8 -1.20 57.02 -33.19
CA LYS A 8 -0.97 56.54 -31.82
C LYS A 8 -2.27 56.12 -31.11
N ARG A 9 -3.36 56.90 -31.25
CA ARG A 9 -4.69 56.54 -30.71
C ARG A 9 -5.23 55.24 -31.30
N LYS A 10 -5.10 55.02 -32.61
CA LYS A 10 -5.53 53.76 -33.26
C LYS A 10 -4.74 52.54 -32.77
N LYS A 11 -3.42 52.67 -32.61
CA LYS A 11 -2.57 51.59 -32.04
C LYS A 11 -2.93 51.29 -30.59
N LEU A 12 -3.18 52.32 -29.77
CA LEU A 12 -3.60 52.16 -28.38
C LEU A 12 -4.97 51.47 -28.27
N LEU A 13 -5.91 51.83 -29.15
CA LEU A 13 -7.22 51.19 -29.21
C LEU A 13 -7.10 49.70 -29.59
N ILE A 14 -6.28 49.36 -30.60
CA ILE A 14 -6.04 47.96 -31.00
C ILE A 14 -5.42 47.17 -29.84
N LEU A 15 -4.42 47.74 -29.15
CA LEU A 15 -3.81 47.10 -27.99
C LEU A 15 -4.82 46.88 -26.87
N PHE A 16 -5.64 47.89 -26.56
CA PHE A 16 -6.68 47.79 -25.54
C PHE A 16 -7.71 46.71 -25.89
N THR A 17 -8.18 46.67 -27.15
CA THR A 17 -9.11 45.63 -27.61
C THR A 17 -8.49 44.25 -27.52
N ALA A 18 -7.22 44.08 -27.91
CA ALA A 18 -6.53 42.79 -27.82
C ALA A 18 -6.39 42.31 -26.36
N VAL A 19 -6.04 43.21 -25.45
CA VAL A 19 -5.99 42.92 -24.00
C VAL A 19 -7.36 42.55 -23.46
N LEU A 20 -8.41 43.31 -23.82
CA LEU A 20 -9.78 43.01 -23.40
C LEU A 20 -10.22 41.62 -23.88
N VAL A 21 -9.97 41.27 -25.14
CA VAL A 21 -10.29 39.95 -25.69
C VAL A 21 -9.54 38.85 -24.93
N PHE A 22 -8.25 39.05 -24.64
CA PHE A 22 -7.47 38.09 -23.86
C PHE A 22 -8.02 37.90 -22.44
N VAL A 23 -8.36 39.00 -21.75
CA VAL A 23 -8.96 38.95 -20.40
C VAL A 23 -10.31 38.23 -20.43
N VAL A 24 -11.17 38.54 -21.39
CA VAL A 24 -12.48 37.88 -21.54
C VAL A 24 -12.30 36.39 -21.81
N ALA A 25 -11.38 36.00 -22.69
CA ALA A 25 -11.08 34.60 -22.98
C ALA A 25 -10.51 33.87 -21.76
N TYR A 26 -9.61 34.50 -21.01
CA TYR A 26 -9.05 33.97 -19.77
C TYR A 26 -10.13 33.73 -18.72
N VAL A 27 -10.97 34.74 -18.45
CA VAL A 27 -12.06 34.64 -17.46
C VAL A 27 -13.08 33.58 -17.89
N ALA A 28 -13.45 33.54 -19.17
CA ALA A 28 -14.35 32.50 -19.69
C ALA A 28 -13.75 31.09 -19.49
N TYR A 29 -12.45 30.92 -19.75
CA TYR A 29 -11.79 29.64 -19.57
C TYR A 29 -11.68 29.25 -18.08
N PHE A 30 -11.35 30.19 -17.20
CA PHE A 30 -11.38 30.01 -15.75
C PHE A 30 -12.75 29.50 -15.28
N LEU A 31 -13.84 30.19 -15.66
CA LEU A 31 -15.21 29.80 -15.28
C LEU A 31 -15.59 28.41 -15.80
N VAL A 32 -15.12 28.04 -17.01
CA VAL A 32 -15.33 26.69 -17.56
C VAL A 32 -14.61 25.63 -16.72
N LEU A 33 -13.37 25.89 -16.29
CA LEU A 33 -12.61 24.95 -15.46
C LEU A 33 -13.23 24.82 -14.07
N GLU A 34 -13.61 25.94 -13.45
CA GLU A 34 -14.30 25.99 -12.16
C GLU A 34 -15.62 25.19 -12.21
N TYR A 35 -16.44 25.40 -13.24
CA TYR A 35 -17.65 24.62 -13.47
C TYR A 35 -17.37 23.11 -13.58
N LYS A 36 -16.34 22.72 -14.34
CA LYS A 36 -15.97 21.30 -14.51
C LYS A 36 -15.52 20.66 -13.19
N ILE A 37 -14.71 21.35 -12.40
CA ILE A 37 -14.24 20.86 -11.08
C ILE A 37 -15.44 20.69 -10.15
N HIS A 38 -16.32 21.69 -10.04
CA HIS A 38 -17.52 21.58 -9.21
C HIS A 38 -18.51 20.53 -9.71
N SER A 39 -18.65 20.34 -11.03
CA SER A 39 -19.46 19.26 -11.59
C SER A 39 -18.91 17.90 -11.18
N LYS A 40 -17.59 17.70 -11.30
CA LYS A 40 -16.93 16.47 -10.86
C LYS A 40 -17.10 16.22 -9.36
N ALA A 41 -16.93 17.25 -8.53
CA ALA A 41 -17.17 17.13 -7.09
C ALA A 41 -18.61 16.68 -6.78
N ARG A 42 -19.62 17.25 -7.46
CA ARG A 42 -21.03 16.83 -7.31
C ARG A 42 -21.27 15.39 -7.79
N GLU A 43 -20.72 15.02 -8.95
CA GLU A 43 -20.81 13.65 -9.47
C GLU A 43 -20.24 12.64 -8.46
N ILE A 44 -19.06 12.92 -7.91
CA ILE A 44 -18.39 12.08 -6.90
C ILE A 44 -19.25 11.99 -5.62
N ARG A 45 -19.74 13.12 -5.12
CA ARG A 45 -20.62 13.14 -3.94
C ARG A 45 -21.89 12.32 -4.15
N ASN A 46 -22.51 12.39 -5.33
CA ASN A 46 -23.72 11.63 -5.66
C ASN A 46 -23.48 10.10 -5.70
N THR A 47 -22.23 9.67 -5.85
CA THR A 47 -21.84 8.25 -5.75
C THR A 47 -21.50 7.79 -4.33
N GLY A 48 -21.60 8.68 -3.33
CA GLY A 48 -21.34 8.38 -1.92
C GLY A 48 -19.89 8.49 -1.47
N TYR A 49 -18.98 8.94 -2.35
CA TYR A 49 -17.59 9.22 -2.00
C TYR A 49 -17.40 10.67 -1.55
N PRO A 50 -16.39 10.96 -0.72
CA PRO A 50 -16.06 12.32 -0.33
C PRO A 50 -15.54 13.13 -1.52
N SER A 51 -15.92 14.41 -1.55
CA SER A 51 -15.54 15.36 -2.61
C SER A 51 -14.74 16.57 -2.10
N ASN A 52 -14.42 16.60 -0.81
CA ASN A 52 -13.58 17.59 -0.14
C ASN A 52 -13.03 17.03 1.19
N PRO A 53 -12.03 17.67 1.82
CA PRO A 53 -11.43 17.20 3.07
C PRO A 53 -12.41 17.04 4.24
N GLU A 54 -13.43 17.91 4.37
CA GLU A 54 -14.41 17.83 5.46
C GLU A 54 -15.33 16.60 5.31
N GLU A 55 -15.76 16.30 4.09
CA GLU A 55 -16.50 15.08 3.77
C GLU A 55 -15.63 13.84 3.96
N LEU A 56 -14.33 13.93 3.62
CA LEU A 56 -13.37 12.85 3.81
C LEU A 56 -13.19 12.48 5.28
N ASP A 57 -13.06 13.47 6.16
CA ASP A 57 -12.95 13.22 7.61
C ASP A 57 -14.22 12.58 8.18
N LYS A 58 -15.41 13.03 7.75
CA LYS A 58 -16.69 12.40 8.12
C LYS A 58 -16.84 10.99 7.58
N TRP A 59 -16.21 10.69 6.44
CA TRP A 59 -16.24 9.37 5.82
C TRP A 59 -15.29 8.37 6.50
N TYR A 60 -14.24 8.86 7.19
CA TYR A 60 -13.40 8.05 8.09
C TYR A 60 -14.05 7.97 9.47
N LEU A 61 -14.96 7.02 9.65
CA LEU A 61 -15.80 6.93 10.86
C LEU A 61 -14.98 6.70 12.13
N GLU A 62 -15.33 7.43 13.19
CA GLU A 62 -14.80 7.17 14.53
C GLU A 62 -15.40 5.87 15.08
N PRO A 63 -14.56 4.92 15.55
CA PRO A 63 -15.06 3.73 16.22
C PRO A 63 -15.86 4.08 17.48
N PRO A 64 -16.84 3.24 17.88
CA PRO A 64 -17.54 3.41 19.15
C PRO A 64 -16.56 3.44 20.33
N SER A 65 -16.94 4.16 21.40
CA SER A 65 -16.12 4.26 22.62
C SER A 65 -15.75 2.87 23.16
N GLY A 66 -14.46 2.67 23.45
CA GLY A 66 -13.92 1.39 23.93
C GLY A 66 -13.74 0.32 22.85
N GLN A 67 -14.03 0.62 21.57
CA GLN A 67 -13.83 -0.30 20.44
C GLN A 67 -12.71 0.15 19.49
N ASN A 68 -12.06 1.29 19.75
CA ASN A 68 -10.96 1.77 18.89
C ASN A 68 -9.64 1.06 19.24
N ALA A 69 -9.17 0.18 18.36
CA ALA A 69 -7.88 -0.50 18.51
C ALA A 69 -6.68 0.46 18.59
N ALA A 70 -6.80 1.67 18.03
CA ALA A 70 -5.74 2.66 18.03
C ALA A 70 -5.30 3.03 19.45
N GLU A 71 -6.21 3.03 20.43
CA GLU A 71 -5.87 3.32 21.83
C GLU A 71 -4.81 2.34 22.37
N PHE A 72 -5.01 1.04 22.11
CA PHE A 72 -4.08 -0.02 22.52
C PHE A 72 -2.79 0.00 21.69
N TYR A 73 -2.86 0.26 20.38
CA TYR A 73 -1.66 0.41 19.56
C TYR A 73 -0.78 1.58 20.02
N LEU A 74 -1.38 2.75 20.23
CA LEU A 74 -0.66 3.94 20.68
C LEU A 74 -0.04 3.71 22.07
N GLU A 75 -0.74 3.02 22.96
CA GLU A 75 -0.18 2.65 24.26
C GLU A 75 0.95 1.61 24.12
N ALA A 76 0.82 0.63 23.22
CA ALA A 76 1.90 -0.31 22.92
C ALA A 76 3.17 0.42 22.44
N PHE A 77 3.02 1.41 21.56
CA PHE A 77 4.14 2.18 21.02
C PHE A 77 4.88 2.98 22.10
N LYS A 78 4.16 3.52 23.09
CA LYS A 78 4.80 4.21 24.24
C LYS A 78 5.58 3.26 25.14
N ASN A 79 5.18 1.99 25.20
CA ASN A 79 5.83 0.96 26.02
C ASN A 79 6.87 0.16 25.23
N PHE A 80 7.13 0.53 23.97
CA PHE A 80 8.13 -0.13 23.14
C PHE A 80 9.54 0.28 23.55
N VAL A 81 10.41 -0.70 23.75
CA VAL A 81 11.81 -0.54 24.12
C VAL A 81 12.66 -0.91 22.91
N SER A 82 13.07 0.10 22.15
CA SER A 82 13.83 -0.09 20.90
C SER A 82 15.22 -0.66 21.12
N LYS A 83 15.90 -0.25 22.20
CA LYS A 83 17.27 -0.67 22.56
C LYS A 83 17.34 -1.14 24.01
N PRO A 84 16.83 -2.34 24.34
CA PRO A 84 16.90 -2.86 25.69
C PRO A 84 18.35 -3.06 26.14
N GLU A 85 18.61 -2.88 27.44
CA GLU A 85 19.90 -3.25 28.03
C GLU A 85 20.16 -4.75 27.82
N ASN A 86 21.41 -5.12 27.57
CA ASN A 86 21.87 -6.51 27.38
C ASN A 86 21.28 -7.24 26.16
N VAL A 87 20.83 -6.49 25.14
CA VAL A 87 20.52 -7.00 23.80
C VAL A 87 21.55 -6.45 22.81
N ASP A 88 22.17 -7.33 22.03
CA ASP A 88 23.06 -6.95 20.93
C ASP A 88 22.26 -6.82 19.62
N GLU A 89 22.15 -5.60 19.10
CA GLU A 89 21.45 -5.30 17.85
C GLU A 89 22.02 -6.03 16.63
N LYS A 90 23.32 -6.35 16.64
CA LYS A 90 24.01 -6.98 15.51
C LYS A 90 23.66 -8.45 15.30
N ILE A 91 23.21 -9.11 16.35
CA ILE A 91 22.74 -10.51 16.29
C ILE A 91 21.23 -10.62 16.52
N LEU A 92 20.52 -9.50 16.68
CA LEU A 92 19.06 -9.48 16.80
C LEU A 92 18.42 -9.62 15.41
N ILE A 93 17.85 -10.80 15.15
CA ILE A 93 17.10 -11.08 13.91
C ILE A 93 15.76 -10.35 13.89
N ILE A 94 15.25 -10.04 12.69
CA ILE A 94 13.95 -9.40 12.40
C ILE A 94 13.84 -7.94 12.91
N CYS A 95 14.05 -7.73 14.21
CA CYS A 95 13.96 -6.43 14.89
C CYS A 95 15.29 -5.66 14.93
N GLY A 96 16.43 -6.30 14.62
CA GLY A 96 17.74 -5.68 14.56
C GLY A 96 18.41 -5.85 13.19
N SER A 97 19.74 -5.86 13.18
CA SER A 97 20.56 -6.01 11.96
C SER A 97 21.15 -7.41 11.79
N GLY A 98 20.76 -8.36 12.65
CA GLY A 98 21.19 -9.75 12.55
C GLY A 98 20.66 -10.42 11.29
N GLU A 99 21.51 -11.26 10.68
CA GLU A 99 21.12 -12.07 9.53
C GLU A 99 20.02 -13.06 9.94
N ILE A 100 18.89 -13.00 9.24
CA ILE A 100 17.78 -13.91 9.47
C ILE A 100 18.15 -15.25 8.82
N PRO A 101 18.21 -16.37 9.57
CA PRO A 101 18.55 -17.66 8.98
C PRO A 101 17.56 -18.02 7.88
N ALA A 102 18.03 -18.77 6.86
CA ALA A 102 17.18 -19.29 5.79
C ALA A 102 15.95 -20.02 6.36
N ILE A 103 14.85 -20.04 5.60
CA ILE A 103 13.62 -20.72 6.02
C ILE A 103 13.88 -22.20 6.25
N GLY A 104 13.39 -22.72 7.38
CA GLY A 104 13.68 -24.08 7.85
C GLY A 104 15.07 -24.25 8.51
N GLY A 105 15.93 -23.24 8.46
CA GLY A 105 17.24 -23.24 9.10
C GLY A 105 17.16 -23.14 10.63
N ILE A 106 18.18 -23.70 11.29
CA ILE A 106 18.34 -23.66 12.74
C ILE A 106 18.75 -22.25 13.17
N ILE A 107 18.11 -21.71 14.20
CA ILE A 107 18.51 -20.45 14.83
C ILE A 107 19.62 -20.75 15.85
N PRO A 108 20.81 -20.11 15.75
CA PRO A 108 21.87 -20.27 16.75
C PRO A 108 21.39 -19.94 18.18
N ALA A 109 21.93 -20.64 19.17
CA ALA A 109 21.45 -20.55 20.54
C ALA A 109 21.64 -19.15 21.16
N ASP A 110 22.76 -18.48 20.85
CA ASP A 110 23.07 -17.12 21.26
C ASP A 110 22.13 -16.09 20.60
N VAL A 111 21.83 -16.25 19.31
CA VAL A 111 20.84 -15.45 18.58
C VAL A 111 19.45 -15.61 19.18
N LEU A 112 19.03 -16.85 19.45
CA LEU A 112 17.73 -17.15 20.06
C LEU A 112 17.62 -16.56 21.48
N GLU A 113 18.68 -16.65 22.28
CA GLU A 113 18.72 -16.07 23.62
C GLU A 113 18.68 -14.53 23.59
N ASN A 114 19.39 -13.91 22.64
CA ASN A 114 19.33 -12.47 22.43
C ASN A 114 17.92 -11.99 22.03
N ALA A 115 17.24 -12.74 21.15
CA ALA A 115 15.86 -12.49 20.77
C ALA A 115 14.89 -12.61 21.96
N LYS A 116 15.04 -13.63 22.81
CA LYS A 116 14.23 -13.80 24.02
C LYS A 116 14.36 -12.61 24.98
N LYS A 117 15.58 -12.11 25.19
CA LYS A 117 15.81 -10.91 26.02
C LYS A 117 15.10 -9.68 25.45
N TYR A 118 15.17 -9.50 24.13
CA TYR A 118 14.47 -8.40 23.44
C TYR A 118 12.94 -8.48 23.61
N LEU A 119 12.36 -9.67 23.46
CA LEU A 119 10.94 -9.91 23.66
C LEU A 119 10.53 -9.70 25.13
N LEU A 120 11.34 -10.15 26.08
CA LEU A 120 11.08 -9.96 27.51
C LEU A 120 11.02 -8.47 27.87
N ALA A 121 11.95 -7.66 27.35
CA ALA A 121 11.96 -6.21 27.53
C ALA A 121 10.72 -5.52 26.92
N ASN A 122 10.13 -6.12 25.89
CA ASN A 122 8.97 -5.60 25.17
C ASN A 122 7.65 -6.29 25.53
N ARG A 123 7.61 -7.14 26.57
CA ARG A 123 6.43 -7.95 26.91
C ARG A 123 5.16 -7.13 27.08
N LYS A 124 5.24 -5.98 27.74
CA LYS A 124 4.09 -5.08 27.92
C LYS A 124 3.55 -4.54 26.59
N ALA A 125 4.44 -4.19 25.65
CA ALA A 125 4.04 -3.76 24.32
C ALA A 125 3.37 -4.91 23.56
N ILE A 126 3.94 -6.12 23.62
CA ILE A 126 3.37 -7.34 23.00
C ILE A 126 1.96 -7.63 23.53
N ASP A 127 1.77 -7.63 24.85
CA ASP A 127 0.46 -7.84 25.48
C ASP A 127 -0.60 -6.82 25.02
N LEU A 128 -0.19 -5.57 24.78
CA LEU A 128 -1.05 -4.52 24.24
C LEU A 128 -1.35 -4.71 22.75
N LEU A 129 -0.38 -5.21 21.97
CA LEU A 129 -0.60 -5.55 20.55
C LEU A 129 -1.62 -6.68 20.40
N HIS A 130 -1.53 -7.75 21.18
CA HIS A 130 -2.52 -8.83 21.20
C HIS A 130 -3.94 -8.32 21.52
N LYS A 131 -4.06 -7.38 22.46
CA LYS A 131 -5.35 -6.74 22.77
C LYS A 131 -5.86 -5.89 21.61
N ALA A 132 -4.97 -5.15 20.95
CA ALA A 132 -5.33 -4.29 19.83
C ALA A 132 -5.83 -5.09 18.62
N THR A 133 -5.13 -6.18 18.25
CA THR A 133 -5.46 -7.03 17.10
C THR A 133 -6.73 -7.86 17.30
N ALA A 134 -7.18 -8.03 18.55
CA ALA A 134 -8.47 -8.64 18.87
C ALA A 134 -9.67 -7.73 18.56
N LEU A 135 -9.46 -6.41 18.42
CA LEU A 135 -10.51 -5.44 18.09
C LEU A 135 -10.68 -5.31 16.57
N LYS A 136 -11.92 -5.09 16.14
CA LYS A 136 -12.29 -5.07 14.70
C LYS A 136 -12.20 -3.70 14.04
N THR A 137 -12.16 -2.63 14.83
CA THR A 137 -12.24 -1.26 14.35
C THR A 137 -11.05 -0.46 14.85
N CYS A 138 -10.46 0.34 13.95
CA CYS A 138 -9.31 1.16 14.25
C CYS A 138 -9.42 2.48 13.50
N ARG A 139 -9.16 3.58 14.21
CA ARG A 139 -8.94 4.91 13.63
C ARG A 139 -7.83 5.58 14.39
N PHE A 140 -6.69 5.79 13.74
CA PHE A 140 -5.59 6.55 14.32
C PHE A 140 -5.93 8.05 14.35
N PRO A 141 -5.38 8.82 15.31
CA PRO A 141 -5.61 10.25 15.41
C PRO A 141 -4.81 10.97 14.31
N VAL A 142 -5.42 11.13 13.13
CA VAL A 142 -4.85 11.82 11.97
C VAL A 142 -5.77 12.95 11.52
N GLU A 143 -5.21 14.13 11.27
CA GLU A 143 -5.93 15.28 10.71
C GLU A 143 -5.90 15.20 9.19
N LEU A 144 -6.95 14.64 8.57
CA LEU A 144 -6.98 14.37 7.13
C LEU A 144 -6.99 15.63 6.24
N LYS A 145 -7.29 16.79 6.80
CA LYS A 145 -7.25 18.07 6.07
C LYS A 145 -5.86 18.72 6.09
N ASP A 146 -4.98 18.30 7.00
CA ASP A 146 -3.67 18.90 7.16
C ASP A 146 -2.72 18.35 6.09
N ALA A 147 -2.21 19.24 5.25
CA ALA A 147 -1.19 18.98 4.25
C ALA A 147 0.07 18.37 4.91
N GLU A 148 0.53 18.97 6.01
CA GLU A 148 1.75 18.60 6.73
C GLU A 148 1.53 17.49 7.78
N ARG A 149 0.43 16.74 7.66
CA ARG A 149 0.00 15.75 8.67
C ARG A 149 1.12 14.76 8.98
N LYS A 150 1.37 14.54 10.28
CA LYS A 150 2.40 13.60 10.72
C LYS A 150 1.83 12.22 10.97
N LEU A 151 2.18 11.26 10.11
CA LEU A 151 1.79 9.85 10.23
C LEU A 151 2.82 9.07 11.07
N THR A 152 3.10 9.56 12.28
CA THR A 152 4.21 9.06 13.14
C THR A 152 4.05 7.59 13.56
N TYR A 153 2.82 7.08 13.59
CA TYR A 153 2.53 5.69 13.94
C TYR A 153 2.87 4.70 12.82
N HIS A 154 3.10 5.13 11.58
CA HIS A 154 3.45 4.24 10.47
C HIS A 154 4.74 3.45 10.70
N SER A 155 5.78 4.09 11.22
CA SER A 155 7.04 3.41 11.55
C SER A 155 6.87 2.47 12.75
N ASN A 156 6.04 2.85 13.73
CA ASN A 156 5.74 2.04 14.90
C ASN A 156 4.91 0.79 14.55
N LEU A 157 3.97 0.88 13.61
CA LEU A 157 3.23 -0.27 13.09
C LEU A 157 4.16 -1.30 12.44
N ARG A 158 5.14 -0.85 11.64
CA ARG A 158 6.14 -1.75 11.06
C ARG A 158 7.01 -2.41 12.14
N GLN A 159 7.36 -1.67 13.19
CA GLN A 159 8.08 -2.23 14.35
C GLN A 159 7.23 -3.25 15.12
N ALA A 160 5.94 -2.97 15.31
CA ALA A 160 5.01 -3.90 15.94
C ALA A 160 4.84 -5.21 15.13
N ALA A 161 4.76 -5.13 13.80
CA ALA A 161 4.72 -6.31 12.94
C ALA A 161 5.99 -7.16 13.08
N LYS A 162 7.16 -6.52 13.09
CA LYS A 162 8.44 -7.19 13.32
C LYS A 162 8.52 -7.84 14.71
N LEU A 163 7.98 -7.18 15.73
CA LEU A 163 7.96 -7.69 17.09
C LEU A 163 7.06 -8.94 17.22
N LEU A 164 5.86 -8.91 16.63
CA LEU A 164 4.96 -10.07 16.56
C LEU A 164 5.58 -11.22 15.75
N TYR A 165 6.29 -10.92 14.67
CA TYR A 165 7.04 -11.92 13.91
C TYR A 165 8.16 -12.55 14.76
N LEU A 166 8.97 -11.74 15.45
CA LEU A 166 10.01 -12.27 16.33
C LEU A 166 9.40 -13.13 17.46
N ASP A 167 8.30 -12.69 18.07
CA ASP A 167 7.62 -13.44 19.13
C ASP A 167 7.07 -14.78 18.62
N ALA A 168 6.45 -14.79 17.44
CA ALA A 168 5.94 -16.00 16.82
C ALA A 168 7.06 -17.00 16.54
N LEU A 169 8.18 -16.52 15.99
CA LEU A 169 9.32 -17.36 15.66
C LEU A 169 10.00 -17.92 16.90
N VAL A 170 10.26 -17.10 17.91
CA VAL A 170 10.89 -17.55 19.16
C VAL A 170 10.00 -18.56 19.88
N SER A 171 8.68 -18.33 19.92
CA SER A 171 7.73 -19.26 20.54
C SER A 171 7.73 -20.62 19.82
N ALA A 172 7.81 -20.63 18.49
CA ALA A 172 7.95 -21.85 17.70
C ALA A 172 9.26 -22.61 18.01
N GLU A 173 10.40 -21.92 18.15
CA GLU A 173 11.67 -22.57 18.55
C GLU A 173 11.61 -23.15 19.97
N GLN A 174 10.77 -22.60 20.83
CA GLN A 174 10.55 -23.10 22.19
C GLN A 174 9.52 -24.24 22.26
N GLY A 175 8.89 -24.60 21.13
CA GLY A 175 7.84 -25.61 21.05
C GLY A 175 6.45 -25.11 21.48
N ASP A 176 6.29 -23.81 21.77
CA ASP A 176 5.00 -23.20 22.06
C ASP A 176 4.30 -22.79 20.75
N ASN A 177 3.80 -23.80 20.05
CA ASN A 177 3.10 -23.63 18.77
C ASN A 177 1.77 -22.86 18.90
N ALA A 178 1.13 -22.89 20.06
CA ALA A 178 -0.11 -22.16 20.31
C ALA A 178 0.16 -20.65 20.33
N LYS A 179 1.17 -20.22 21.11
CA LYS A 179 1.60 -18.82 21.13
C LYS A 179 2.20 -18.38 19.80
N ALA A 180 2.96 -19.25 19.13
CA ALA A 180 3.48 -18.96 17.79
C ALA A 180 2.35 -18.64 16.79
N PHE A 181 1.27 -19.42 16.82
CA PHE A 181 0.08 -19.18 16.00
C PHE A 181 -0.64 -17.88 16.38
N GLU A 182 -0.83 -17.59 17.66
CA GLU A 182 -1.45 -16.34 18.12
C GLU A 182 -0.70 -15.12 17.58
N SER A 183 0.62 -15.06 17.78
CA SER A 183 1.45 -13.94 17.29
C SER A 183 1.50 -13.84 15.76
N ALA A 184 1.42 -14.97 15.04
CA ALA A 184 1.32 -14.97 13.59
C ALA A 184 -0.04 -14.45 13.08
N MET A 185 -1.14 -14.87 13.71
CA MET A 185 -2.47 -14.38 13.42
C MET A 185 -2.59 -12.87 13.70
N ASP A 186 -2.01 -12.41 14.80
CA ASP A 186 -2.00 -11.00 15.16
C ASP A 186 -1.13 -10.17 14.21
N SER A 187 -0.05 -10.74 13.69
CA SER A 187 0.73 -10.10 12.62
C SER A 187 -0.12 -9.88 11.36
N CYS A 188 -0.98 -10.84 10.98
CA CYS A 188 -1.93 -10.65 9.88
C CYS A 188 -2.97 -9.56 10.20
N ARG A 189 -3.58 -9.61 11.38
CA ARG A 189 -4.66 -8.67 11.79
C ARG A 189 -4.16 -7.25 12.03
N LEU A 190 -2.89 -7.07 12.36
CA LEU A 190 -2.27 -5.76 12.50
C LEU A 190 -2.43 -4.92 11.23
N ALA A 191 -2.36 -5.53 10.04
CA ALA A 191 -2.57 -4.83 8.78
C ALA A 191 -3.99 -4.24 8.68
N SER A 192 -5.01 -4.92 9.23
CA SER A 192 -6.39 -4.43 9.26
C SER A 192 -6.57 -3.13 10.04
N SER A 193 -5.61 -2.74 10.88
CA SER A 193 -5.66 -1.46 11.61
C SER A 193 -5.68 -0.22 10.70
N LEU A 194 -5.28 -0.37 9.43
CA LEU A 194 -5.25 0.70 8.43
C LEU A 194 -6.31 0.55 7.32
N GLU A 195 -7.15 -0.50 7.36
CA GLU A 195 -8.12 -0.80 6.29
C GLU A 195 -9.08 0.36 5.98
N ASN A 196 -9.43 1.15 7.00
CA ASN A 196 -10.37 2.25 6.87
C ASN A 196 -9.70 3.61 6.73
N GLU A 197 -8.38 3.69 6.72
CA GLU A 197 -7.67 4.96 6.57
C GLU A 197 -7.56 5.33 5.08
N PRO A 198 -8.15 6.46 4.64
CA PRO A 198 -8.27 6.77 3.22
C PRO A 198 -7.05 7.52 2.68
N LEU A 199 -5.85 7.01 2.95
CA LEU A 199 -4.59 7.62 2.49
C LEU A 199 -3.72 6.60 1.74
N PRO A 200 -3.15 6.94 0.56
CA PRO A 200 -2.20 6.08 -0.14
C PRO A 200 -1.00 5.66 0.72
N ASP A 201 -0.50 6.56 1.55
CA ASP A 201 0.62 6.27 2.47
C ASP A 201 0.26 5.21 3.52
N ALA A 202 -0.94 5.30 4.10
CA ALA A 202 -1.46 4.30 5.03
C ALA A 202 -1.63 2.96 4.33
N PHE A 203 -2.16 2.94 3.11
CA PHE A 203 -2.30 1.71 2.33
C PHE A 203 -0.92 1.09 1.98
N MET A 204 0.09 1.89 1.66
CA MET A 204 1.46 1.38 1.47
C MET A 204 2.06 0.76 2.75
N VAL A 205 1.73 1.32 3.92
CA VAL A 205 2.11 0.70 5.20
C VAL A 205 1.34 -0.60 5.40
N GLN A 206 0.02 -0.61 5.17
CA GLN A 206 -0.80 -1.82 5.24
C GLN A 206 -0.19 -2.96 4.42
N MET A 207 0.14 -2.73 3.14
CA MET A 207 0.78 -3.73 2.28
C MET A 207 2.11 -4.25 2.83
N ALA A 208 2.90 -3.40 3.49
CA ALA A 208 4.15 -3.82 4.10
C ALA A 208 3.92 -4.67 5.37
N LEU A 209 2.86 -4.40 6.14
CA LEU A 209 2.47 -5.24 7.27
C LEU A 209 1.98 -6.62 6.78
N GLU A 210 1.18 -6.65 5.72
CA GLU A 210 0.73 -7.89 5.05
C GLU A 210 1.94 -8.71 4.55
N HIS A 211 2.94 -8.06 3.94
CA HIS A 211 4.17 -8.73 3.48
C HIS A 211 4.97 -9.36 4.64
N ILE A 212 5.14 -8.64 5.76
CA ILE A 212 5.77 -9.17 6.98
C ILE A 212 4.97 -10.37 7.56
N ALA A 213 3.65 -10.27 7.56
CA ALA A 213 2.78 -11.34 8.04
C ALA A 213 2.90 -12.60 7.16
N LEU A 214 2.98 -12.45 5.83
CA LEU A 214 3.22 -13.56 4.92
C LEU A 214 4.59 -14.23 5.15
N ASP A 215 5.66 -13.46 5.39
CA ASP A 215 6.98 -14.00 5.76
C ASP A 215 6.90 -14.82 7.06
N ASN A 216 6.17 -14.32 8.06
CA ASN A 216 5.97 -14.99 9.32
C ASN A 216 5.23 -16.34 9.14
N VAL A 217 4.08 -16.32 8.46
CA VAL A 217 3.29 -17.53 8.19
C VAL A 217 4.09 -18.55 7.38
N GLU A 218 4.81 -18.12 6.33
CA GLU A 218 5.64 -19.00 5.51
C GLU A 218 6.67 -19.75 6.38
N ARG A 219 7.37 -19.03 7.25
CA ARG A 219 8.43 -19.62 8.10
C ARG A 219 7.88 -20.62 9.13
N LEU A 220 6.71 -20.35 9.70
CA LEU A 220 6.04 -21.25 10.64
C LEU A 220 5.40 -22.46 9.95
N LEU A 221 4.91 -22.29 8.73
CA LEU A 221 4.35 -23.37 7.94
C LEU A 221 5.41 -24.41 7.58
N VAL A 222 6.64 -23.98 7.23
CA VAL A 222 7.76 -24.89 6.99
C VAL A 222 8.11 -25.70 8.23
N LYS A 223 8.09 -25.08 9.42
CA LYS A 223 8.33 -25.74 10.71
C LYS A 223 7.24 -26.72 11.12
N GLY A 224 6.07 -26.70 10.47
CA GLY A 224 4.95 -27.56 10.83
C GLY A 224 4.30 -27.17 12.17
N CYS A 225 4.32 -25.88 12.52
CA CYS A 225 3.82 -25.39 13.80
C CYS A 225 2.28 -25.38 13.91
N PHE A 226 1.55 -25.47 12.80
CA PHE A 226 0.10 -25.30 12.77
C PHE A 226 -0.66 -26.63 12.73
N ASP A 227 -1.75 -26.71 13.49
CA ASP A 227 -2.75 -27.75 13.37
C ASP A 227 -3.77 -27.48 12.24
N GLU A 228 -4.67 -28.44 11.96
CA GLU A 228 -5.67 -28.31 10.89
C GLU A 228 -6.60 -27.10 11.08
N LYS A 229 -7.01 -26.80 12.32
CA LYS A 229 -7.89 -25.66 12.61
C LYS A 229 -7.15 -24.34 12.42
N GLN A 230 -5.91 -24.28 12.87
CA GLN A 230 -5.02 -23.12 12.75
C GLN A 230 -4.71 -22.82 11.27
N LEU A 231 -4.41 -23.85 10.47
CA LEU A 231 -4.21 -23.71 9.02
C LEU A 231 -5.45 -23.14 8.34
N LYS A 232 -6.64 -23.63 8.70
CA LYS A 232 -7.90 -23.09 8.16
C LYS A 232 -8.09 -21.61 8.52
N LEU A 233 -7.87 -21.25 9.79
CA LEU A 233 -8.04 -19.87 10.26
C LEU A 233 -7.05 -18.91 9.61
N ILE A 234 -5.76 -19.27 9.52
CA ILE A 234 -4.75 -18.40 8.90
C ILE A 234 -4.96 -18.28 7.39
N GLY A 235 -5.39 -19.35 6.71
CA GLY A 235 -5.76 -19.31 5.30
C GLY A 235 -6.94 -18.38 5.01
N GLN A 236 -7.93 -18.34 5.92
CA GLN A 236 -9.05 -17.39 5.86
C GLN A 236 -8.58 -15.94 6.07
N GLU A 237 -7.71 -15.70 7.04
CA GLU A 237 -7.19 -14.35 7.29
C GLU A 237 -6.36 -13.83 6.10
N ILE A 238 -5.47 -14.66 5.53
CA ILE A 238 -4.67 -14.31 4.34
C ILE A 238 -5.54 -14.02 3.13
N SER A 239 -6.71 -14.67 3.00
CA SER A 239 -7.62 -14.39 1.88
C SER A 239 -8.10 -12.93 1.83
N ARG A 240 -8.15 -12.24 2.98
CA ARG A 240 -8.49 -10.81 3.07
C ARG A 240 -7.43 -9.91 2.42
N PHE A 241 -6.18 -10.36 2.33
CA PHE A 241 -5.11 -9.61 1.64
C PHE A 241 -5.35 -9.55 0.13
N GLU A 242 -6.27 -10.35 -0.41
CA GLU A 242 -6.71 -10.26 -1.80
C GLU A 242 -7.70 -9.12 -2.05
N GLU A 243 -8.29 -8.54 -1.00
CA GLU A 243 -9.28 -7.47 -1.11
C GLU A 243 -8.66 -6.17 -1.63
N MET A 244 -9.39 -5.50 -2.53
CA MET A 244 -8.99 -4.24 -3.17
C MET A 244 -9.66 -3.01 -2.53
N LYS A 245 -10.53 -3.22 -1.54
CA LYS A 245 -11.34 -2.16 -0.91
C LYS A 245 -10.49 -1.07 -0.25
N SER A 246 -9.39 -1.44 0.42
CA SER A 246 -8.49 -0.45 1.02
C SER A 246 -7.77 0.41 -0.04
N LEU A 247 -7.45 -0.17 -1.20
CA LEU A 247 -6.86 0.56 -2.33
C LEU A 247 -7.87 1.54 -2.94
N GLU A 248 -9.10 1.07 -3.18
CA GLU A 248 -10.21 1.90 -3.62
C GLU A 248 -10.40 3.10 -2.68
N ARG A 249 -10.39 2.84 -1.37
CA ARG A 249 -10.56 3.84 -0.32
C ARG A 249 -9.41 4.85 -0.29
N ALA A 250 -8.17 4.39 -0.46
CA ALA A 250 -7.00 5.27 -0.54
C ALA A 250 -7.09 6.22 -1.74
N TYR A 251 -7.45 5.73 -2.93
CA TYR A 251 -7.62 6.58 -4.11
C TYR A 251 -8.82 7.52 -4.01
N ALA A 252 -9.91 7.09 -3.36
CA ALA A 252 -11.05 7.95 -3.10
C ALA A 252 -10.68 9.11 -2.17
N GLY A 253 -9.87 8.84 -1.14
CA GLY A 253 -9.32 9.86 -0.26
C GLY A 253 -8.38 10.82 -0.98
N GLU A 254 -7.42 10.30 -1.73
CA GLU A 254 -6.48 11.12 -2.51
C GLU A 254 -7.21 12.03 -3.50
N ARG A 255 -8.23 11.50 -4.20
CA ARG A 255 -9.09 12.28 -5.09
C ARG A 255 -9.80 13.42 -4.37
N SER A 256 -10.28 13.17 -3.16
CA SER A 256 -10.95 14.17 -2.32
C SER A 256 -9.99 15.28 -1.88
N LEU A 257 -8.72 14.94 -1.64
CA LEU A 257 -7.67 15.91 -1.33
C LEU A 257 -7.28 16.73 -2.56
N VAL A 258 -7.09 16.11 -3.73
CA VAL A 258 -6.79 16.82 -5.00
C VAL A 258 -7.95 17.74 -5.44
N LEU A 259 -9.18 17.42 -5.06
CA LEU A 259 -10.34 18.31 -5.27
C LEU A 259 -10.26 19.60 -4.46
N SER A 260 -9.49 19.62 -3.36
CA SER A 260 -9.14 20.88 -2.69
C SER A 260 -8.08 21.61 -3.52
N GLU A 261 -8.30 22.90 -3.79
CA GLU A 261 -7.48 23.69 -4.74
C GLU A 261 -5.97 23.69 -4.43
N TYR A 262 -5.59 23.40 -3.18
CA TYR A 262 -4.24 23.54 -2.62
C TYR A 262 -3.39 22.27 -2.67
N TYR A 263 -3.97 21.07 -2.82
CA TYR A 263 -3.21 19.83 -2.56
C TYR A 263 -2.13 19.52 -3.61
N LEU A 264 -2.40 19.85 -4.89
CA LEU A 264 -1.40 19.68 -5.95
C LEU A 264 -0.23 20.68 -5.81
N GLU A 265 -0.39 21.77 -5.04
CA GLU A 265 0.69 22.73 -4.74
C GLU A 265 1.78 22.10 -3.88
N GLU A 266 1.36 21.43 -2.81
CA GLU A 266 2.25 20.76 -1.89
C GLU A 266 2.99 19.61 -2.57
N PHE A 267 2.26 18.77 -3.35
CA PHE A 267 2.93 17.74 -4.15
C PHE A 267 3.93 18.37 -5.13
N MET A 268 3.57 19.48 -5.77
CA MET A 268 4.48 20.17 -6.68
C MET A 268 5.71 20.72 -5.97
N GLU A 269 5.62 21.10 -4.69
CA GLU A 269 6.78 21.48 -3.86
C GLU A 269 7.77 20.33 -3.68
N TYR A 270 7.26 19.10 -3.50
CA TYR A 270 8.07 17.87 -3.51
C TYR A 270 8.57 17.52 -4.93
N ALA A 271 7.77 17.70 -5.97
CA ALA A 271 8.16 17.45 -7.36
C ALA A 271 9.23 18.44 -7.88
N VAL A 272 9.51 19.55 -7.17
CA VAL A 272 10.60 20.48 -7.52
C VAL A 272 11.97 19.78 -7.53
N TYR A 273 12.11 18.61 -6.90
CA TYR A 273 13.32 17.80 -7.01
C TYR A 273 13.61 17.33 -8.45
N ASP A 274 12.59 17.20 -9.30
CA ASP A 274 12.69 16.84 -10.72
C ASP A 274 12.92 18.05 -11.64
N PHE A 275 12.89 19.27 -11.11
CA PHE A 275 13.19 20.47 -11.89
C PHE A 275 14.70 20.64 -12.14
N PRO A 276 15.10 21.35 -13.21
CA PRO A 276 16.49 21.71 -13.43
C PRO A 276 17.14 22.29 -12.17
N GLY A 277 18.35 21.85 -11.83
CA GLY A 277 18.99 22.13 -10.55
C GLY A 277 19.11 23.62 -10.18
N PHE A 278 19.11 24.53 -11.17
CA PHE A 278 19.12 25.97 -10.95
C PHE A 278 17.76 26.52 -10.44
N VAL A 279 16.63 25.97 -10.90
CA VAL A 279 15.29 26.30 -10.39
C VAL A 279 15.14 25.72 -8.99
N ARG A 280 15.54 24.46 -8.80
CA ARG A 280 15.45 23.76 -7.51
C ARG A 280 16.14 24.49 -6.35
N LYS A 281 17.29 25.14 -6.61
CA LYS A 281 18.09 25.83 -5.58
C LYS A 281 17.65 27.28 -5.30
N SER A 282 16.78 27.86 -6.12
CA SER A 282 16.39 29.27 -6.02
C SER A 282 14.94 29.41 -5.58
N HIS A 283 14.72 29.84 -4.33
CA HIS A 283 13.38 30.11 -3.80
C HIS A 283 12.59 31.09 -4.68
N PHE A 284 13.27 32.13 -5.19
CA PHE A 284 12.66 33.11 -6.10
C PHE A 284 12.19 32.49 -7.41
N LEU A 285 13.00 31.64 -8.05
CA LEU A 285 12.59 30.98 -9.29
C LEU A 285 11.43 30.02 -9.07
N LYS A 286 11.38 29.32 -7.92
CA LYS A 286 10.23 28.49 -7.56
C LYS A 286 8.95 29.31 -7.46
N GLN A 287 8.98 30.44 -6.75
CA GLN A 287 7.83 31.34 -6.63
C GLN A 287 7.34 31.83 -7.99
N ILE A 288 8.25 32.17 -8.92
CA ILE A 288 7.88 32.54 -10.29
C ILE A 288 7.19 31.38 -11.01
N VAL A 289 7.72 30.16 -10.91
CA VAL A 289 7.13 28.99 -11.57
C VAL A 289 5.73 28.71 -11.03
N PHE A 290 5.54 28.75 -9.70
CA PHE A 290 4.23 28.58 -9.08
C PHE A 290 3.25 29.67 -9.50
N PHE A 291 3.68 30.93 -9.45
CA PHE A 291 2.86 32.05 -9.92
C PHE A 291 2.44 31.87 -11.39
N LEU A 292 3.36 31.46 -12.28
CA LEU A 292 3.03 31.21 -13.67
C LEU A 292 2.11 30.01 -13.85
N PHE A 293 2.25 28.96 -13.04
CA PHE A 293 1.39 27.78 -13.05
C PHE A 293 -0.07 28.14 -12.69
N ASP A 294 -0.25 29.07 -11.74
CA ASP A 294 -1.54 29.64 -11.36
C ASP A 294 -2.10 30.60 -12.40
N ALA A 295 -1.31 31.62 -12.77
CA ALA A 295 -1.72 32.68 -13.68
C ALA A 295 -2.00 32.18 -15.11
N SER A 296 -1.54 30.97 -15.46
CA SER A 296 -1.81 30.32 -16.75
C SER A 296 -2.98 29.32 -16.70
N LEU A 297 -3.61 29.12 -15.54
CA LEU A 297 -4.65 28.11 -15.30
C LEU A 297 -4.18 26.67 -15.53
N LEU A 298 -2.86 26.44 -15.59
CA LEU A 298 -2.29 25.11 -15.75
C LEU A 298 -2.54 24.25 -14.53
N ARG A 299 -2.56 24.84 -13.32
CA ARG A 299 -2.94 24.12 -12.10
C ARG A 299 -4.32 23.49 -12.23
N MET A 300 -5.34 24.28 -12.57
CA MET A 300 -6.72 23.79 -12.72
C MET A 300 -6.84 22.68 -13.76
N ASN A 301 -6.10 22.78 -14.88
CA ASN A 301 -6.05 21.72 -15.89
C ASN A 301 -5.42 20.43 -15.37
N ASN A 302 -4.29 20.54 -14.65
CA ASN A 302 -3.60 19.40 -14.06
C ASN A 302 -4.47 18.74 -12.97
N ASN A 303 -5.10 19.54 -12.09
CA ASN A 303 -6.02 19.04 -11.07
C ASN A 303 -7.19 18.28 -11.69
N LEU A 304 -7.86 18.89 -12.68
CA LEU A 304 -9.01 18.26 -13.36
C LEU A 304 -8.62 16.94 -14.04
N SER A 305 -7.46 16.90 -14.71
CA SER A 305 -6.94 15.67 -15.32
C SER A 305 -6.58 14.62 -14.26
N CYS A 306 -5.96 15.02 -13.15
CA CYS A 306 -5.61 14.14 -12.04
C CYS A 306 -6.86 13.53 -11.38
N ILE A 307 -7.91 14.32 -11.14
CA ILE A 307 -9.22 13.85 -10.64
C ILE A 307 -9.82 12.81 -11.59
N GLY A 308 -9.65 12.99 -12.90
CA GLY A 308 -10.05 12.03 -13.93
C GLY A 308 -9.35 10.68 -13.74
N PHE A 309 -8.01 10.67 -13.72
CA PHE A 309 -7.24 9.44 -13.53
C PHE A 309 -7.48 8.77 -12.18
N LEU A 310 -7.54 9.54 -11.08
CA LEU A 310 -7.89 9.00 -9.77
C LEU A 310 -9.29 8.37 -9.74
N SER A 311 -10.25 8.92 -10.49
CA SER A 311 -11.58 8.31 -10.62
C SER A 311 -11.53 6.98 -11.36
N GLU A 312 -10.67 6.86 -12.38
CA GLU A 312 -10.42 5.59 -13.05
C GLU A 312 -9.76 4.58 -12.12
N LEU A 313 -8.78 5.00 -11.31
CA LEU A 313 -8.14 4.13 -10.31
C LEU A 313 -9.12 3.65 -9.23
N VAL A 314 -10.04 4.51 -8.77
CA VAL A 314 -11.13 4.11 -7.86
C VAL A 314 -12.01 3.05 -8.50
N GLU A 315 -12.44 3.25 -9.75
CA GLU A 315 -13.30 2.28 -10.44
C GLU A 315 -12.57 0.96 -10.74
N LEU A 316 -11.30 1.04 -11.12
CA LEU A 316 -10.43 -0.11 -11.33
C LEU A 316 -10.32 -0.96 -10.05
N SER A 317 -10.19 -0.32 -8.90
CA SER A 317 -10.03 -0.99 -7.60
C SER A 317 -11.28 -1.75 -7.15
N LYS A 318 -12.43 -1.56 -7.80
CA LYS A 318 -13.65 -2.36 -7.55
C LYS A 318 -13.65 -3.70 -8.28
N GLY A 319 -12.78 -3.85 -9.28
CA GLY A 319 -12.68 -5.05 -10.10
C GLY A 319 -11.95 -6.20 -9.39
N LYS A 320 -11.83 -7.32 -10.08
CA LYS A 320 -10.98 -8.43 -9.60
C LYS A 320 -9.51 -8.10 -9.86
N PRO A 321 -8.58 -8.55 -8.99
CA PRO A 321 -7.15 -8.33 -9.19
C PRO A 321 -6.62 -8.79 -10.56
N GLU A 322 -7.19 -9.86 -11.14
CA GLU A 322 -6.76 -10.38 -12.45
C GLU A 322 -7.09 -9.45 -13.62
N ASP A 323 -8.08 -8.57 -13.47
CA ASP A 323 -8.52 -7.65 -14.52
C ASP A 323 -7.73 -6.32 -14.51
N VAL A 324 -6.83 -6.14 -13.53
CA VAL A 324 -6.20 -4.84 -13.24
C VAL A 324 -5.07 -4.53 -14.22
N ASN A 325 -4.18 -5.49 -14.49
CA ASN A 325 -2.97 -5.25 -15.27
C ASN A 325 -3.23 -4.70 -16.68
N GLU A 326 -4.20 -5.28 -17.41
CA GLU A 326 -4.52 -4.81 -18.76
C GLU A 326 -5.02 -3.35 -18.76
N LYS A 327 -5.82 -2.99 -17.74
CA LYS A 327 -6.36 -1.63 -17.60
C LYS A 327 -5.29 -0.64 -17.14
N MET A 328 -4.40 -1.04 -16.23
CA MET A 328 -3.27 -0.23 -15.79
C MET A 328 -2.34 0.13 -16.95
N ASN A 329 -1.98 -0.83 -17.81
CA ASN A 329 -1.14 -0.56 -18.98
C ASN A 329 -1.72 0.53 -19.89
N LYS A 330 -3.05 0.55 -20.08
CA LYS A 330 -3.75 1.59 -20.86
C LYS A 330 -3.74 2.95 -20.15
N ILE A 331 -3.83 2.96 -18.82
CA ILE A 331 -3.74 4.19 -18.01
C ILE A 331 -2.32 4.77 -18.13
N ASP A 332 -1.28 3.95 -17.96
CA ASP A 332 0.12 4.38 -18.06
C ASP A 332 0.47 4.90 -19.45
N GLU A 333 0.04 4.22 -20.52
CA GLU A 333 0.23 4.69 -21.89
C GLU A 333 -0.42 6.07 -22.12
N ARG A 334 -1.62 6.28 -21.57
CA ARG A 334 -2.29 7.59 -21.65
C ARG A 334 -1.53 8.66 -20.87
N ILE A 335 -1.02 8.36 -19.68
CA ILE A 335 -0.22 9.30 -18.87
C ILE A 335 1.05 9.71 -19.61
N MET A 336 1.77 8.74 -20.20
CA MET A 336 3.00 9.00 -20.97
C MET A 336 2.76 9.92 -22.16
N ASN A 337 1.62 9.74 -22.84
CA ASN A 337 1.24 10.50 -24.03
C ASN A 337 0.48 11.80 -23.73
N LEU A 338 0.34 12.21 -22.46
CA LEU A 338 -0.29 13.49 -22.12
C LEU A 338 0.49 14.68 -22.71
N PRO A 339 -0.22 15.73 -23.16
CA PRO A 339 0.37 17.00 -23.56
C PRO A 339 1.31 17.57 -22.48
N GLY A 340 2.38 18.24 -22.90
CA GLY A 340 3.43 18.74 -21.99
C GLY A 340 2.93 19.75 -20.93
N TYR A 341 1.81 20.44 -21.18
CA TYR A 341 1.22 21.36 -20.20
C TYR A 341 0.56 20.64 -19.00
N LEU A 342 0.35 19.32 -19.09
CA LEU A 342 -0.11 18.44 -18.00
C LEU A 342 1.06 17.79 -17.24
N PHE A 343 2.21 18.48 -17.17
CA PHE A 343 3.44 17.92 -16.58
C PHE A 343 3.27 17.46 -15.14
N ALA A 344 2.45 18.12 -14.31
CA ALA A 344 2.27 17.74 -12.92
C ALA A 344 1.60 16.36 -12.81
N VAL A 345 0.61 16.08 -13.67
CA VAL A 345 -0.01 14.75 -13.79
C VAL A 345 1.01 13.69 -14.18
N LYS A 346 1.92 14.01 -15.12
CA LYS A 346 2.97 13.09 -15.59
C LYS A 346 4.01 12.75 -14.52
N ILE A 347 4.18 13.59 -13.50
CA ILE A 347 5.09 13.33 -12.37
C ILE A 347 4.34 12.60 -11.25
N TYR A 348 3.13 13.06 -10.94
CA TYR A 348 2.35 12.58 -9.79
C TYR A 348 1.71 11.21 -10.01
N MET A 349 1.05 11.01 -11.15
CA MET A 349 0.26 9.79 -11.38
C MET A 349 1.09 8.50 -11.41
N PRO A 350 2.31 8.45 -12.00
CA PRO A 350 3.11 7.23 -11.96
C PRO A 350 3.40 6.72 -10.55
N HIS A 351 3.59 7.61 -9.57
CA HIS A 351 3.76 7.21 -8.17
C HIS A 351 2.52 6.47 -7.66
N LEU A 352 1.33 7.03 -7.89
CA LEU A 352 0.06 6.42 -7.49
C LEU A 352 -0.23 5.13 -8.24
N CYS A 353 0.07 5.05 -9.54
CA CYS A 353 -0.10 3.84 -10.35
C CYS A 353 0.78 2.70 -9.81
N SER A 354 2.02 3.00 -9.41
CA SER A 354 2.93 2.00 -8.81
C SER A 354 2.40 1.33 -7.54
N ILE A 355 1.46 1.98 -6.84
CA ILE A 355 0.82 1.40 -5.65
C ILE A 355 -0.11 0.24 -6.05
N THR A 356 -0.82 0.37 -7.17
CA THR A 356 -1.66 -0.70 -7.73
C THR A 356 -0.78 -1.88 -8.12
N ASP A 357 0.33 -1.65 -8.83
CA ASP A 357 1.25 -2.73 -9.24
C ASP A 357 1.77 -3.52 -8.04
N LYS A 358 2.19 -2.83 -6.98
CA LYS A 358 2.65 -3.45 -5.73
C LYS A 358 1.54 -4.26 -5.06
N LYS A 359 0.29 -3.76 -5.08
CA LYS A 359 -0.85 -4.51 -4.55
C LYS A 359 -1.08 -5.79 -5.33
N ILE A 360 -1.01 -5.76 -6.67
CA ILE A 360 -1.16 -6.96 -7.50
C ILE A 360 -0.08 -8.00 -7.18
N LEU A 361 1.17 -7.58 -6.99
CA LEU A 361 2.24 -8.48 -6.55
C LEU A 361 1.97 -9.08 -5.16
N LEU A 362 1.46 -8.28 -4.22
CA LEU A 362 1.09 -8.75 -2.90
C LEU A 362 -0.05 -9.78 -2.95
N VAL A 363 -1.06 -9.57 -3.79
CA VAL A 363 -2.15 -10.53 -4.02
C VAL A 363 -1.59 -11.84 -4.58
N SER A 364 -0.67 -11.76 -5.55
CA SER A 364 0.00 -12.93 -6.14
C SER A 364 0.75 -13.75 -5.07
N ARG A 365 1.50 -13.06 -4.20
CA ARG A 365 2.19 -13.67 -3.06
C ARG A 365 1.21 -14.29 -2.06
N ALA A 366 0.17 -13.58 -1.67
CA ALA A 366 -0.83 -14.06 -0.72
C ALA A 366 -1.52 -15.34 -1.22
N ARG A 367 -1.85 -15.41 -2.51
CA ARG A 367 -2.42 -16.60 -3.16
C ARG A 367 -1.47 -17.81 -3.16
N ALA A 368 -0.17 -17.59 -3.34
CA ALA A 368 0.83 -18.66 -3.24
C ALA A 368 0.88 -19.22 -1.80
N VAL A 369 0.97 -18.34 -0.80
CA VAL A 369 0.99 -18.74 0.62
C VAL A 369 -0.31 -19.43 1.02
N ARG A 370 -1.47 -18.89 0.66
CA ARG A 370 -2.78 -19.49 0.94
C ARG A 370 -2.93 -20.88 0.31
N THR A 371 -2.43 -21.06 -0.91
CA THR A 371 -2.43 -22.36 -1.58
C THR A 371 -1.51 -23.35 -0.87
N ALA A 372 -0.33 -22.93 -0.40
CA ALA A 372 0.55 -23.79 0.41
C ALA A 372 -0.09 -24.20 1.76
N VAL A 373 -0.80 -23.27 2.41
CA VAL A 373 -1.60 -23.56 3.63
C VAL A 373 -2.68 -24.61 3.33
N ALA A 374 -3.36 -24.52 2.19
CA ALA A 374 -4.35 -25.50 1.76
C ALA A 374 -3.74 -26.88 1.47
N VAL A 375 -2.56 -26.92 0.85
CA VAL A 375 -1.80 -28.17 0.64
C VAL A 375 -1.47 -28.84 1.98
N GLU A 376 -0.98 -28.09 2.97
CA GLU A 376 -0.69 -28.64 4.29
C GLU A 376 -1.96 -29.10 5.01
N SER A 377 -3.06 -28.37 4.88
CA SER A 377 -4.36 -28.79 5.43
C SER A 377 -4.83 -30.11 4.82
N TYR A 378 -4.65 -30.28 3.50
CA TYR A 378 -4.92 -31.54 2.82
C TYR A 378 -4.03 -32.67 3.35
N ARG A 379 -2.72 -32.42 3.50
CA ARG A 379 -1.76 -33.39 4.01
C ARG A 379 -2.11 -33.87 5.42
N MET A 380 -2.45 -32.95 6.32
CA MET A 380 -2.79 -33.30 7.70
C MET A 380 -4.01 -34.23 7.77
N LYS A 381 -5.03 -33.98 6.94
CA LYS A 381 -6.24 -34.82 6.92
C LYS A 381 -6.04 -36.17 6.22
N ASN A 382 -5.27 -36.20 5.12
CA ASN A 382 -5.16 -37.38 4.25
C ASN A 382 -3.87 -38.19 4.45
N GLY A 383 -2.94 -37.70 5.27
CA GLY A 383 -1.64 -38.33 5.51
C GLY A 383 -0.63 -38.19 4.36
N LYS A 384 -1.02 -37.58 3.24
CA LYS A 384 -0.18 -37.37 2.05
C LYS A 384 -0.47 -36.03 1.40
N ILE A 385 0.54 -35.43 0.77
CA ILE A 385 0.36 -34.23 -0.06
C ILE A 385 -0.52 -34.56 -1.28
N PRO A 386 -1.29 -33.59 -1.83
CA PRO A 386 -2.15 -33.82 -2.97
C PRO A 386 -1.31 -34.12 -4.22
N GLU A 387 -1.80 -35.00 -5.09
CA GLU A 387 -1.16 -35.27 -6.37
C GLU A 387 -1.28 -34.08 -7.34
N ASP A 388 -2.39 -33.34 -7.22
CA ASP A 388 -2.72 -32.18 -8.05
C ASP A 388 -3.51 -31.15 -7.23
N LEU A 389 -3.36 -29.86 -7.55
CA LEU A 389 -4.06 -28.78 -6.84
C LEU A 389 -5.58 -28.89 -6.94
N ALA A 390 -6.14 -29.51 -7.99
CA ALA A 390 -7.57 -29.72 -8.14
C ALA A 390 -8.21 -30.45 -6.95
N LEU A 391 -7.44 -31.27 -6.21
CA LEU A 391 -7.90 -31.95 -5.00
C LEU A 391 -8.15 -30.99 -3.81
N LEU A 392 -7.67 -29.75 -3.89
CA LEU A 392 -7.90 -28.74 -2.86
C LEU A 392 -9.27 -28.08 -3.00
N ALA A 393 -9.91 -28.12 -4.17
CA ALA A 393 -11.19 -27.48 -4.41
C ALA A 393 -12.36 -28.49 -4.44
N PRO A 394 -13.56 -28.13 -3.92
CA PRO A 394 -13.89 -26.90 -3.20
C PRO A 394 -13.59 -26.97 -1.68
N GLY A 395 -12.96 -28.05 -1.20
CA GLY A 395 -12.93 -28.37 0.24
C GLY A 395 -11.98 -27.53 1.09
N TYR A 396 -10.82 -27.16 0.53
CA TYR A 396 -9.77 -26.36 1.19
C TYR A 396 -9.63 -24.97 0.58
N LEU A 397 -9.98 -24.83 -0.70
CA LEU A 397 -10.06 -23.59 -1.46
C LEU A 397 -11.37 -23.58 -2.24
N ASP A 398 -12.03 -22.44 -2.38
CA ASP A 398 -13.25 -22.34 -3.20
C ASP A 398 -12.98 -22.69 -4.68
N SER A 399 -11.84 -22.22 -5.18
CA SER A 399 -11.27 -22.56 -6.49
C SER A 399 -9.76 -22.41 -6.44
N ILE A 400 -9.05 -22.98 -7.42
CA ILE A 400 -7.60 -22.77 -7.54
C ILE A 400 -7.33 -21.30 -7.87
N PRO A 401 -6.57 -20.56 -7.05
CA PRO A 401 -6.35 -19.14 -7.28
C PRO A 401 -5.63 -18.90 -8.61
N VAL A 402 -5.96 -17.77 -9.24
CA VAL A 402 -5.28 -17.26 -10.42
C VAL A 402 -4.18 -16.29 -9.97
N ASP A 403 -2.99 -16.37 -10.52
CA ASP A 403 -1.96 -15.35 -10.36
C ASP A 403 -2.41 -14.08 -11.12
N PRO A 404 -2.67 -12.97 -10.41
CA PRO A 404 -3.16 -11.75 -11.06
C PRO A 404 -2.11 -11.09 -11.95
N VAL A 405 -0.83 -11.49 -11.86
CA VAL A 405 0.23 -10.93 -12.71
C VAL A 405 0.10 -11.40 -14.17
N ASN A 406 -0.10 -12.70 -14.36
CA ASN A 406 -0.07 -13.34 -15.69
C ASN A 406 -1.41 -14.00 -16.11
N GLY A 407 -2.41 -14.01 -15.22
CA GLY A 407 -3.73 -14.60 -15.47
C GLY A 407 -3.78 -16.13 -15.48
N ARG A 408 -2.71 -16.83 -15.07
CA ARG A 408 -2.63 -18.30 -14.99
C ARG A 408 -2.86 -18.79 -13.57
N GLN A 409 -3.28 -20.04 -13.38
CA GLN A 409 -3.41 -20.61 -12.04
C GLN A 409 -2.07 -20.65 -11.28
N VAL A 410 -2.14 -20.51 -9.95
CA VAL A 410 -1.01 -20.77 -9.05
C VAL A 410 -0.42 -22.15 -9.35
N ARG A 411 0.90 -22.25 -9.38
CA ARG A 411 1.62 -23.46 -9.79
C ARG A 411 2.02 -24.29 -8.59
N TYR A 412 2.12 -25.59 -8.82
CA TYR A 412 2.49 -26.60 -7.83
C TYR A 412 3.44 -27.60 -8.45
N LYS A 413 4.52 -27.91 -7.73
CA LYS A 413 5.42 -29.03 -8.04
C LYS A 413 5.66 -29.80 -6.75
N LYS A 414 5.70 -31.12 -6.85
CA LYS A 414 6.09 -32.01 -5.76
C LYS A 414 7.23 -32.91 -6.19
N ASP A 415 8.03 -33.30 -5.23
CA ASP A 415 9.07 -34.31 -5.37
C ASP A 415 9.14 -35.17 -4.10
N ASP A 416 10.09 -36.11 -4.07
CA ASP A 416 10.28 -37.00 -2.91
C ASP A 416 10.71 -36.26 -1.63
N LYS A 417 11.08 -34.98 -1.73
CA LYS A 417 11.53 -34.15 -0.60
C LYS A 417 10.44 -33.20 -0.11
N GLY A 418 9.28 -33.12 -0.76
CA GLY A 418 8.17 -32.26 -0.39
C GLY A 418 7.51 -31.57 -1.58
N PHE A 419 7.27 -30.26 -1.47
CA PHE A 419 6.61 -29.50 -2.54
C PHE A 419 6.99 -28.02 -2.57
N VAL A 420 6.70 -27.40 -3.72
CA VAL A 420 6.72 -25.95 -3.93
C VAL A 420 5.40 -25.50 -4.53
N VAL A 421 4.83 -24.45 -3.94
CA VAL A 421 3.71 -23.68 -4.50
C VAL A 421 4.25 -22.31 -4.88
N TYR A 422 3.95 -21.83 -6.08
CA TYR A 422 4.49 -20.56 -6.53
C TYR A 422 3.61 -19.80 -7.54
N SER A 423 3.81 -18.49 -7.55
CA SER A 423 3.25 -17.53 -8.51
C SER A 423 4.38 -16.69 -9.09
N THR A 424 4.15 -16.04 -10.23
CA THR A 424 5.19 -15.25 -10.91
C THR A 424 5.49 -13.95 -10.19
N GLY A 425 6.73 -13.49 -10.33
CA GLY A 425 7.21 -12.22 -9.78
C GLY A 425 6.80 -11.01 -10.62
N ALA A 426 7.47 -9.88 -10.38
CA ALA A 426 7.22 -8.62 -11.08
C ALA A 426 7.48 -8.68 -12.60
N ASP A 427 8.21 -9.68 -13.10
CA ASP A 427 8.45 -9.86 -14.55
C ASP A 427 7.35 -10.66 -15.26
N GLY A 428 6.44 -11.28 -14.51
CA GLY A 428 5.39 -12.17 -15.03
C GLY A 428 5.93 -13.45 -15.70
N GLN A 429 7.21 -13.77 -15.57
CA GLN A 429 7.84 -14.95 -16.16
C GLN A 429 7.83 -16.11 -15.18
N ASP A 430 7.60 -17.34 -15.68
CA ASP A 430 7.70 -18.55 -14.86
C ASP A 430 9.18 -18.92 -14.68
N ASN A 431 9.72 -18.60 -13.51
CA ASN A 431 11.08 -18.92 -13.12
C ASN A 431 11.18 -20.27 -12.41
N ASN A 432 10.22 -21.18 -12.67
CA ASN A 432 10.15 -22.53 -12.13
C ASN A 432 10.07 -22.60 -10.59
N GLY A 433 9.57 -21.55 -9.94
CA GLY A 433 9.50 -21.41 -8.48
C GLY A 433 10.81 -20.91 -7.86
N ASN A 434 11.69 -20.29 -8.65
CA ASN A 434 12.91 -19.68 -8.13
C ASN A 434 12.62 -18.29 -7.55
N THR A 435 12.81 -18.15 -6.24
CA THR A 435 12.62 -16.89 -5.49
C THR A 435 13.85 -15.99 -5.50
N GLY A 436 14.96 -16.48 -6.08
CA GLY A 436 16.32 -15.97 -5.93
C GLY A 436 16.69 -15.53 -4.51
N SER A 437 17.53 -14.50 -4.41
CA SER A 437 18.17 -14.10 -3.15
C SER A 437 17.47 -12.94 -2.43
N ASN A 438 16.51 -12.26 -3.07
CA ASN A 438 15.93 -11.02 -2.54
C ASN A 438 14.40 -10.98 -2.65
N ARG A 439 13.70 -11.06 -1.51
CA ARG A 439 12.23 -11.25 -1.43
C ARG A 439 11.39 -9.96 -1.55
N GLY A 440 11.97 -8.90 -2.10
CA GLY A 440 11.32 -7.60 -2.27
C GLY A 440 10.48 -7.52 -3.54
N PHE A 441 9.55 -6.57 -3.61
CA PHE A 441 8.71 -6.28 -4.79
C PHE A 441 9.47 -5.75 -6.02
N SER A 442 10.81 -5.67 -5.96
CA SER A 442 11.64 -4.95 -6.92
C SER A 442 12.41 -5.83 -7.91
N GLN A 443 12.33 -7.16 -7.81
CA GLN A 443 12.97 -8.07 -8.78
C GLN A 443 11.98 -9.13 -9.26
N GLY A 444 12.11 -9.51 -10.53
CA GLY A 444 11.21 -10.39 -11.27
C GLY A 444 11.23 -11.86 -10.84
N GLU A 445 11.51 -12.20 -9.59
CA GLU A 445 11.63 -13.59 -9.17
C GLU A 445 10.29 -14.12 -8.61
N ASP A 446 10.04 -15.42 -8.75
CA ASP A 446 8.75 -16.03 -8.40
C ASP A 446 8.48 -15.96 -6.89
N PHE A 447 7.23 -15.66 -6.51
CA PHE A 447 6.78 -15.83 -5.14
C PHE A 447 6.55 -17.30 -4.83
N SER A 448 7.48 -17.95 -4.13
CA SER A 448 7.43 -19.39 -3.89
C SER A 448 7.45 -19.75 -2.41
N VAL A 449 6.60 -20.70 -2.03
CA VAL A 449 6.59 -21.35 -0.73
C VAL A 449 7.08 -22.78 -0.90
N ARG A 450 8.21 -23.10 -0.29
CA ARG A 450 8.86 -24.41 -0.36
C ARG A 450 8.75 -25.11 0.99
N ILE A 451 8.21 -26.32 1.00
CA ILE A 451 8.04 -27.11 2.21
C ILE A 451 8.68 -28.48 2.00
N ALA A 452 9.66 -28.80 2.85
CA ALA A 452 10.26 -30.13 2.89
C ALA A 452 9.43 -31.09 3.76
N ARG A 453 9.25 -32.34 3.33
CA ARG A 453 8.47 -33.38 4.02
C ARG A 453 9.14 -34.73 3.99
#